data_AF-A0A6I1WVR8-F1
#
_entry.id   AF-A0A6I1WVR8-F1
#
_cell.length_a   1.000
_cell.length_b   1.000
_cell.length_c   1.000
_cell.angle_alpha   90.00
_cell.angle_beta   90.00
_cell.angle_gamma   90.00
#
_symmetry.space_group_name_H-M   'P 1'
#
loop_
_entity.id
_entity.type
_entity.pdbx_description
1 polymer ?
#
loop_
_entity_poly.entity_id
_entity_poly.type
_entity_poly.pdbx_seq_one_letter_code
_entity_poly.pdbx_strand_id
1 'polypeptide(L)'
;MQRVSWWTELVGAFGRFRYGTVTGGIAPTPIKAEWLNMVQEELVNFILAYLPELDAADNTQLLKAIQAFGAAYPLKATTLAGYGIVDAYTKPETDWLLSKKANNSITLAGYGIGDAYTKAVIDALLAAKQAAIDNLAATKQDKNTALMAANGWRLDKATGFLEQWGNGYCPPDATTAAINFPTPFAEVYNCFGNKVTPNSQDGDGNAAGALAISATQYQLFNDTVAYGATIHWRAIGRAPGY
;
A
#
# COMPACT_ATOMS: atom_id res chain seq x y z
N MET A 1 -40.73 47.08 -38.95
CA MET A 1 -41.82 47.29 -39.94
C MET A 1 -43.23 46.90 -39.46
N GLN A 2 -44.19 47.82 -39.56
CA GLN A 2 -45.64 47.58 -39.35
C GLN A 2 -46.35 47.19 -40.65
N ARG A 3 -47.51 46.52 -40.56
CA ARG A 3 -48.32 46.16 -41.76
C ARG A 3 -48.98 47.39 -42.38
N VAL A 4 -49.32 47.32 -43.67
CA VAL A 4 -50.01 48.44 -44.37
C VAL A 4 -51.35 48.81 -43.74
N SER A 5 -52.05 47.86 -43.08
CA SER A 5 -53.29 48.12 -42.34
C SER A 5 -53.15 49.06 -41.15
N TRP A 6 -51.94 49.26 -40.63
CA TRP A 6 -51.72 50.25 -39.57
C TRP A 6 -51.78 51.69 -40.10
N TRP A 7 -51.52 51.84 -41.40
CA TRP A 7 -51.43 53.15 -42.05
C TRP A 7 -52.68 53.45 -42.84
N THR A 8 -53.47 52.48 -43.28
CA THR A 8 -54.73 52.73 -44.00
C THR A 8 -55.78 51.67 -43.73
N GLU A 9 -57.04 52.09 -43.67
CA GLU A 9 -58.20 51.21 -43.47
C GLU A 9 -58.65 50.53 -44.77
N LEU A 10 -58.19 51.02 -45.93
CA LEU A 10 -58.54 50.51 -47.26
C LEU A 10 -57.61 49.35 -47.68
N VAL A 11 -57.58 48.29 -46.88
CA VAL A 11 -56.72 47.11 -47.11
C VAL A 11 -57.52 45.87 -47.51
N GLY A 12 -56.83 44.91 -48.10
CA GLY A 12 -57.34 43.54 -48.26
C GLY A 12 -57.18 42.72 -46.98
N ALA A 13 -57.58 41.45 -47.05
CA ALA A 13 -57.45 40.52 -45.94
C ALA A 13 -56.01 40.47 -45.38
N PHE A 14 -55.90 40.34 -44.06
CA PHE A 14 -54.63 40.34 -43.30
C PHE A 14 -53.79 41.62 -43.40
N GLY A 15 -54.38 42.72 -43.88
CA GLY A 15 -53.70 44.00 -44.00
C GLY A 15 -52.68 44.01 -45.14
N ARG A 16 -53.09 43.52 -46.31
CA ARG A 16 -52.32 43.56 -47.57
C ARG A 16 -52.86 44.63 -48.52
N PHE A 17 -52.07 45.00 -49.52
CA PHE A 17 -52.55 45.83 -50.63
C PHE A 17 -53.71 45.16 -51.37
N ARG A 18 -54.73 45.93 -51.74
CA ARG A 18 -55.81 45.52 -52.65
C ARG A 18 -55.86 46.44 -53.87
N TYR A 19 -56.20 45.87 -55.02
CA TYR A 19 -56.53 46.63 -56.21
C TYR A 19 -57.87 47.36 -56.03
N GLY A 20 -58.01 48.49 -56.71
CA GLY A 20 -59.29 49.17 -56.87
C GLY A 20 -60.04 48.61 -58.08
N THR A 21 -61.36 48.77 -58.10
CA THR A 21 -62.17 48.40 -59.25
C THR A 21 -63.12 49.54 -59.60
N VAL A 22 -63.11 49.98 -60.86
CA VAL A 22 -64.04 51.01 -61.36
C VAL A 22 -65.48 50.49 -61.40
N THR A 23 -65.66 49.22 -61.75
CA THR A 23 -66.97 48.56 -61.84
C THR A 23 -67.61 48.30 -60.47
N GLY A 24 -66.81 48.10 -59.43
CA GLY A 24 -67.30 47.82 -58.07
C GLY A 24 -67.33 49.03 -57.14
N GLY A 25 -66.86 50.20 -57.60
CA GLY A 25 -66.74 51.40 -56.75
C GLY A 25 -65.76 51.25 -55.58
N ILE A 26 -64.89 50.23 -55.60
CA ILE A 26 -63.95 49.97 -54.50
C ILE A 26 -62.64 50.71 -54.78
N ALA A 27 -62.27 51.62 -53.88
CA ALA A 27 -61.00 52.31 -53.95
C ALA A 27 -59.81 51.36 -53.68
N PRO A 28 -58.69 51.47 -54.44
CA PRO A 28 -57.46 50.73 -54.18
C PRO A 28 -56.88 51.10 -52.80
N THR A 29 -55.96 50.28 -52.27
CA THR A 29 -55.19 50.67 -51.09
C THR A 29 -54.33 51.88 -51.42
N PRO A 30 -54.57 53.06 -50.81
CA PRO A 30 -53.70 54.20 -51.01
C PRO A 30 -52.35 53.93 -50.32
N ILE A 31 -51.26 54.22 -51.02
CA ILE A 31 -49.92 54.15 -50.44
C ILE A 31 -49.69 55.46 -49.69
N LYS A 32 -49.56 55.38 -48.36
CA LYS A 32 -49.25 56.54 -47.52
C LYS A 32 -47.75 56.81 -47.48
N ALA A 33 -47.38 58.09 -47.41
CA ALA A 33 -45.99 58.53 -47.39
C ALA A 33 -45.22 57.96 -46.19
N GLU A 34 -45.88 57.81 -45.04
CA GLU A 34 -45.30 57.26 -43.82
C GLU A 34 -44.84 55.81 -43.98
N TRP A 35 -45.59 55.01 -44.76
CA TRP A 35 -45.19 53.64 -45.07
C TRP A 35 -43.96 53.61 -45.99
N LEU A 36 -43.94 54.47 -47.03
CA LEU A 36 -42.79 54.60 -47.93
C LEU A 36 -41.53 55.05 -47.17
N ASN A 37 -41.67 56.06 -46.30
CA ASN A 37 -40.57 56.56 -45.48
C ASN A 37 -40.06 55.48 -44.52
N MET A 38 -40.93 54.69 -43.88
CA MET A 38 -40.49 53.61 -42.99
C MET A 38 -39.71 52.51 -43.73
N VAL A 39 -40.14 52.11 -44.93
CA VAL A 39 -39.36 51.17 -45.76
C VAL A 39 -38.01 51.78 -46.14
N GLN A 40 -38.00 53.06 -46.54
CA GLN A 40 -36.78 53.77 -46.91
C GLN A 40 -35.79 53.81 -45.73
N GLU A 41 -36.23 54.23 -44.55
CA GLU A 41 -35.36 54.34 -43.38
C GLU A 41 -34.81 52.98 -42.92
N GLU A 42 -35.59 51.90 -42.98
CA GLU A 42 -35.09 50.55 -42.66
C GLU A 42 -33.98 50.10 -43.63
N LEU A 43 -34.15 50.37 -44.93
CA LEU A 43 -33.13 50.08 -45.94
C LEU A 43 -31.89 50.96 -45.77
N VAL A 44 -32.07 52.26 -45.51
CA VAL A 44 -30.99 53.22 -45.25
C VAL A 44 -30.19 52.82 -44.03
N ASN A 45 -30.85 52.49 -42.91
CA ASN A 45 -30.18 52.08 -41.68
C ASN A 45 -29.37 50.80 -41.88
N PHE A 46 -29.88 49.82 -42.64
CA PHE A 46 -29.12 48.63 -42.97
C PHE A 46 -27.88 48.96 -43.81
N ILE A 47 -28.01 49.84 -44.81
CA ILE A 47 -26.87 50.25 -45.64
C ILE A 47 -25.80 50.95 -44.79
N LEU A 48 -26.20 51.93 -43.98
CA LEU A 48 -25.28 52.69 -43.12
C LEU A 48 -24.62 51.87 -42.01
N ALA A 49 -25.17 50.70 -41.66
CA ALA A 49 -24.53 49.78 -40.73
C ALA A 49 -23.29 49.09 -41.32
N TYR A 50 -23.19 48.99 -42.65
CA TYR A 50 -22.12 48.24 -43.33
C TYR A 50 -21.35 49.05 -44.39
N LEU A 51 -21.85 50.21 -44.82
CA LEU A 51 -21.23 51.14 -45.77
C LEU A 51 -21.07 52.53 -45.13
N PRO A 52 -20.08 53.33 -45.54
CA PRO A 52 -19.76 54.60 -44.89
C PRO A 52 -20.83 55.70 -45.04
N GLU A 53 -21.51 55.74 -46.19
CA GLU A 53 -22.54 56.74 -46.50
C GLU A 53 -23.53 56.21 -47.55
N LEU A 54 -24.67 56.91 -47.71
CA LEU A 54 -25.58 56.73 -48.84
C LEU A 54 -25.02 57.47 -50.06
N ASP A 55 -25.26 56.92 -51.24
CA ASP A 55 -24.86 57.55 -52.51
C ASP A 55 -25.97 57.38 -53.56
N ALA A 56 -26.51 58.52 -53.99
CA ALA A 56 -27.65 58.60 -54.87
C ALA A 56 -27.36 58.13 -56.30
N ALA A 57 -26.09 57.95 -56.69
CA ALA A 57 -25.70 57.44 -57.99
C ALA A 57 -25.63 55.90 -58.05
N ASP A 58 -25.72 55.22 -56.91
CA ASP A 58 -25.54 53.77 -56.82
C ASP A 58 -26.84 53.04 -56.43
N ASN A 59 -27.46 52.39 -57.42
CA ASN A 59 -28.67 51.58 -57.21
C ASN A 59 -28.37 50.16 -56.68
N THR A 60 -27.13 49.86 -56.28
CA THR A 60 -26.68 48.55 -55.79
C THR A 60 -26.26 48.54 -54.32
N GLN A 61 -26.44 49.65 -53.60
CA GLN A 61 -25.95 49.80 -52.22
C GLN A 61 -26.50 48.78 -51.23
N LEU A 62 -27.78 48.44 -51.34
CA LEU A 62 -28.38 47.39 -50.52
C LEU A 62 -27.66 46.04 -50.73
N LEU A 63 -27.33 45.70 -51.98
CA LEU A 63 -26.60 44.48 -52.30
C LEU A 63 -25.18 44.51 -51.72
N LYS A 64 -24.47 45.63 -51.86
CA LYS A 64 -23.13 45.82 -51.29
C LYS A 64 -23.12 45.69 -49.76
N ALA A 65 -24.12 46.29 -49.09
CA ALA A 65 -24.29 46.16 -47.65
C ALA A 65 -24.55 44.70 -47.22
N ILE A 66 -25.37 43.95 -47.96
CA ILE A 66 -25.60 42.51 -47.70
C ILE A 66 -24.31 41.70 -47.86
N GLN A 67 -23.51 41.99 -48.89
CA GLN A 67 -22.23 41.32 -49.10
C GLN A 67 -21.23 41.63 -47.98
N ALA A 68 -21.15 42.90 -47.54
CA ALA A 68 -20.32 43.31 -46.42
C ALA A 68 -20.75 42.66 -45.10
N PHE A 69 -22.06 42.59 -44.83
CA PHE A 69 -22.60 41.83 -43.69
C PHE A 69 -22.18 40.36 -43.74
N GLY A 70 -22.30 39.72 -44.89
CA GLY A 70 -21.89 38.32 -45.08
C GLY A 70 -20.39 38.08 -44.88
N ALA A 71 -19.55 39.05 -45.22
CA ALA A 71 -18.10 39.00 -44.97
C ALA A 71 -17.74 39.25 -43.49
N ALA A 72 -18.51 40.07 -42.79
CA ALA A 72 -18.33 40.35 -41.36
C ALA A 72 -18.85 39.21 -40.47
N TYR A 73 -19.81 38.41 -40.96
CA TYR A 73 -20.24 37.21 -40.27
C TYR A 73 -19.11 36.16 -40.35
N PRO A 74 -18.61 35.64 -39.22
CA PRO A 74 -17.64 34.56 -39.26
C PRO A 74 -18.30 33.33 -39.90
N LEU A 75 -18.02 33.11 -41.18
CA LEU A 75 -18.18 31.81 -41.84
C LEU A 75 -17.58 30.77 -40.90
N LYS A 76 -18.33 29.72 -40.54
CA LYS A 76 -17.93 28.66 -39.58
C LYS A 76 -16.43 28.42 -39.61
N ALA A 77 -15.69 29.06 -38.71
CA ALA A 77 -14.25 28.91 -38.68
C ALA A 77 -13.93 27.49 -38.19
N THR A 78 -12.93 26.86 -38.78
CA THR A 78 -12.46 25.53 -38.37
C THR A 78 -11.29 25.60 -37.40
N THR A 79 -10.85 26.82 -37.04
CA THR A 79 -9.72 27.06 -36.14
C THR A 79 -10.10 28.06 -35.05
N LEU A 80 -9.44 27.96 -33.89
CA LEU A 80 -9.61 28.89 -32.77
C LEU A 80 -9.26 30.32 -33.17
N ALA A 81 -8.20 30.51 -33.96
CA ALA A 81 -7.79 31.80 -34.50
C ALA A 81 -8.89 32.44 -35.39
N GLY A 82 -9.63 31.64 -36.16
CA GLY A 82 -10.74 32.14 -36.98
C GLY A 82 -11.96 32.62 -36.16
N TYR A 83 -12.05 32.26 -34.89
CA TYR A 83 -13.01 32.82 -33.92
C TYR A 83 -12.42 33.96 -33.08
N GLY A 84 -11.19 34.42 -33.37
CA GLY A 84 -10.51 35.45 -32.59
C GLY A 84 -9.96 34.96 -31.23
N ILE A 85 -9.90 33.65 -31.00
CA ILE A 85 -9.32 33.07 -29.79
C ILE A 85 -7.81 32.94 -30.00
N VAL A 86 -7.05 33.87 -29.44
CA VAL A 86 -5.59 33.96 -29.59
C VAL A 86 -4.79 33.48 -28.36
N ASP A 87 -5.46 33.32 -27.22
CA ASP A 87 -4.85 32.90 -25.94
C ASP A 87 -5.14 31.42 -25.61
N ALA A 88 -5.12 30.56 -26.64
CA ALA A 88 -5.31 29.12 -26.47
C ALA A 88 -4.03 28.38 -26.81
N TYR A 89 -3.69 27.37 -25.99
CA TYR A 89 -2.56 26.50 -26.28
C TYR A 89 -2.77 25.73 -27.59
N THR A 90 -1.71 25.71 -28.40
CA THR A 90 -1.62 24.87 -29.57
C THR A 90 -1.33 23.42 -29.17
N LYS A 91 -1.66 22.48 -30.07
CA LYS A 91 -1.33 21.07 -29.89
C LYS A 91 0.19 20.86 -29.67
N PRO A 92 1.11 21.48 -30.44
CA PRO A 92 2.55 21.35 -30.19
C PRO A 92 3.01 21.86 -28.81
N GLU A 93 2.48 23.00 -28.34
CA GLU A 93 2.79 23.51 -27.00
C GLU A 93 2.33 22.54 -25.91
N THR A 94 1.11 21.99 -26.07
CA THR A 94 0.56 20.99 -25.17
C THR A 94 1.40 19.71 -25.17
N ASP A 95 1.77 19.19 -26.34
CA ASP A 95 2.60 18.00 -26.50
C ASP A 95 3.98 18.21 -25.82
N TRP A 96 4.58 19.40 -25.95
CA TRP A 96 5.83 19.75 -25.29
C TRP A 96 5.71 19.82 -23.76
N LEU A 97 4.68 20.51 -23.24
CA LEU A 97 4.42 20.59 -21.80
C LEU A 97 4.18 19.21 -21.20
N LEU A 98 3.45 18.35 -21.91
CA LEU A 98 3.21 16.97 -21.51
C LEU A 98 4.49 16.13 -21.56
N SER A 99 5.34 16.31 -22.57
CA SER A 99 6.63 15.61 -22.67
C SER A 99 7.54 15.90 -21.46
N LYS A 100 7.50 17.12 -20.93
CA LYS A 100 8.23 17.49 -19.71
C LYS A 100 7.73 16.79 -18.45
N LYS A 101 6.46 16.38 -18.43
CA LYS A 101 5.87 15.59 -17.35
C LYS A 101 6.10 14.09 -17.55
N ALA A 102 6.09 13.61 -18.79
CA ALA A 102 6.12 12.18 -19.10
C ALA A 102 7.54 11.57 -19.17
N ASN A 103 8.55 12.30 -19.65
CA ASN A 103 9.80 11.68 -20.12
C ASN A 103 11.03 11.82 -19.23
N ASN A 104 10.97 12.54 -18.09
CA ASN A 104 12.20 13.03 -17.47
C ASN A 104 12.66 12.33 -16.19
N SER A 105 11.96 11.31 -15.70
CA SER A 105 12.46 10.61 -14.53
C SER A 105 12.36 9.10 -14.63
N ILE A 106 13.51 8.46 -14.46
CA ILE A 106 13.64 7.02 -14.20
C ILE A 106 13.82 6.74 -12.70
N THR A 107 13.66 7.77 -11.85
CA THR A 107 13.80 7.67 -10.40
C THR A 107 12.51 8.10 -9.72
N LEU A 108 12.18 7.49 -8.58
CA LEU A 108 11.02 7.87 -7.76
C LEU A 108 11.06 9.37 -7.39
N ALA A 109 12.26 9.89 -7.09
CA ALA A 109 12.47 11.29 -6.72
C ALA A 109 12.09 12.27 -7.85
N GLY A 110 12.38 11.97 -9.12
CA GLY A 110 12.00 12.87 -10.20
C GLY A 110 10.52 12.77 -10.62
N TYR A 111 9.77 11.78 -10.08
CA TYR A 111 8.31 11.81 -10.05
C TYR A 111 7.73 12.58 -8.85
N GLY A 112 8.58 13.12 -7.97
CA GLY A 112 8.14 13.81 -6.75
C GLY A 112 7.75 12.88 -5.61
N ILE A 113 8.12 11.59 -5.68
CA ILE A 113 7.84 10.60 -4.63
C ILE A 113 8.99 10.68 -3.62
N GLY A 114 8.77 11.42 -2.52
CA GLY A 114 9.76 11.68 -1.49
C GLY A 114 9.80 10.67 -0.33
N ASP A 115 8.77 9.84 -0.21
CA ASP A 115 8.58 8.87 0.87
C ASP A 115 9.04 7.44 0.52
N ALA A 116 9.55 7.23 -0.70
CA ALA A 116 10.02 5.93 -1.12
C ALA A 116 11.38 5.56 -0.48
N TYR A 117 11.50 4.31 -0.04
CA TYR A 117 12.78 3.77 0.41
C TYR A 117 13.79 3.71 -0.75
N THR A 118 15.00 4.21 -0.52
CA THR A 118 16.09 4.12 -1.49
C THR A 118 16.80 2.77 -1.37
N LYS A 119 17.44 2.33 -2.46
CA LYS A 119 18.30 1.13 -2.44
C LYS A 119 19.32 1.18 -1.31
N ALA A 120 19.95 2.33 -1.08
CA ALA A 120 20.93 2.51 -0.02
C ALA A 120 20.35 2.29 1.38
N VAL A 121 19.13 2.79 1.65
CA VAL A 121 18.46 2.58 2.95
C VAL A 121 18.13 1.10 3.16
N ILE A 122 17.65 0.42 2.12
CA ILE A 122 17.32 -1.02 2.19
C ILE A 122 18.58 -1.86 2.39
N ASP A 123 19.65 -1.60 1.64
CA ASP A 123 20.92 -2.31 1.77
C ASP A 123 21.52 -2.13 3.19
N ALA A 124 21.45 -0.91 3.74
CA ALA A 124 21.90 -0.62 5.10
C ALA A 124 21.07 -1.38 6.16
N LEU A 125 19.74 -1.39 6.01
CA LEU A 125 18.85 -2.13 6.90
C LEU A 125 19.11 -3.64 6.85
N LEU A 126 19.36 -4.18 5.65
CA LEU A 126 19.66 -5.59 5.46
C LEU A 126 21.00 -5.96 6.12
N ALA A 127 22.04 -5.15 5.92
CA ALA A 127 23.34 -5.35 6.56
C ALA A 127 23.24 -5.32 8.09
N ALA A 128 22.47 -4.38 8.65
CA ALA A 128 22.24 -4.30 10.09
C ALA A 128 21.50 -5.53 10.64
N LYS A 129 20.50 -6.05 9.91
CA LYS A 129 19.80 -7.29 10.29
C LYS A 129 20.72 -8.50 10.22
N GLN A 130 21.57 -8.59 9.20
CA GLN A 130 22.53 -9.69 9.09
C GLN A 130 23.51 -9.68 10.27
N ALA A 131 24.07 -8.53 10.62
CA ALA A 131 24.95 -8.41 11.78
C ALA A 131 24.25 -8.81 13.09
N ALA A 132 22.96 -8.50 13.26
CA ALA A 132 22.18 -8.94 14.42
C ALA A 132 21.98 -10.46 14.45
N ILE A 133 21.75 -11.09 13.29
CA ILE A 133 21.65 -12.55 13.17
C ILE A 133 22.98 -13.21 13.50
N ASP A 134 24.09 -12.69 12.97
CA ASP A 134 25.43 -13.22 13.21
C ASP A 134 25.80 -13.12 14.70
N ASN A 135 25.49 -11.98 15.33
CA ASN A 135 25.67 -11.80 16.78
C ASN A 135 24.82 -12.79 17.58
N LEU A 136 23.56 -13.01 17.21
CA LEU A 136 22.72 -13.99 17.88
C LEU A 136 23.28 -15.41 17.71
N ALA A 137 23.76 -15.77 16.52
CA ALA A 137 24.37 -17.08 16.29
C ALA A 137 25.63 -17.29 17.13
N ALA A 138 26.46 -16.25 17.29
CA ALA A 138 27.69 -16.30 18.08
C ALA A 138 27.45 -16.30 19.60
N THR A 139 26.38 -15.66 20.07
CA THR A 139 26.13 -15.45 21.52
C THR A 139 25.01 -16.29 22.09
N LYS A 140 24.18 -16.93 21.27
CA LYS A 140 23.11 -17.79 21.78
C LYS A 140 23.71 -18.96 22.55
N GLN A 141 23.16 -19.19 23.72
CA GLN A 141 23.38 -20.41 24.47
C GLN A 141 22.31 -21.43 24.07
N ASP A 142 22.70 -22.66 23.75
CA ASP A 142 21.73 -23.72 23.49
C ASP A 142 20.94 -24.04 24.76
N LYS A 143 19.64 -24.36 24.60
CA LYS A 143 18.75 -24.62 25.73
C LYS A 143 19.16 -25.89 26.46
N ASN A 144 19.24 -25.80 27.79
CA ASN A 144 19.43 -26.97 28.64
C ASN A 144 18.32 -28.00 28.43
N THR A 145 18.67 -29.28 28.52
CA THR A 145 17.75 -30.41 28.31
C THR A 145 17.70 -31.27 29.57
N ALA A 146 16.55 -31.86 29.88
CA ALA A 146 16.39 -32.71 31.07
C ALA A 146 15.30 -33.78 30.90
N LEU A 147 15.44 -34.87 31.65
CA LEU A 147 14.41 -35.86 31.90
C LEU A 147 14.03 -35.82 33.38
N MET A 148 12.87 -35.22 33.69
CA MET A 148 12.37 -35.08 35.07
C MET A 148 11.56 -36.32 35.49
N ALA A 149 12.25 -37.43 35.69
CA ALA A 149 11.67 -38.67 36.17
C ALA A 149 12.34 -39.12 37.50
N ALA A 150 11.80 -40.17 38.12
CA ALA A 150 12.34 -40.73 39.37
C ALA A 150 13.80 -41.20 39.21
N ASN A 151 14.14 -41.75 38.03
CA ASN A 151 15.51 -41.89 37.54
C ASN A 151 15.65 -40.93 36.37
N GLY A 152 16.38 -39.84 36.57
CA GLY A 152 16.36 -38.69 35.68
C GLY A 152 17.71 -38.04 35.49
N TRP A 153 17.74 -36.99 34.67
CA TRP A 153 18.95 -36.25 34.37
C TRP A 153 18.64 -34.81 33.93
N ARG A 154 19.63 -33.92 34.06
CA ARG A 154 19.66 -32.61 33.41
C ARG A 154 21.05 -32.33 32.84
N LEU A 155 21.08 -31.71 31.67
CA LEU A 155 22.28 -31.32 30.94
C LEU A 155 22.25 -29.82 30.69
N ASP A 156 23.29 -29.14 31.18
CA ASP A 156 23.63 -27.81 30.71
C ASP A 156 24.29 -27.90 29.33
N LYS A 157 23.60 -27.39 28.31
CA LYS A 157 24.07 -27.47 26.91
C LYS A 157 25.21 -26.50 26.60
N ALA A 158 25.53 -25.57 27.49
CA ALA A 158 26.64 -24.65 27.29
C ALA A 158 27.97 -25.17 27.84
N THR A 159 27.89 -25.84 28.98
CA THR A 159 29.08 -26.28 29.72
C THR A 159 29.30 -27.78 29.63
N GLY A 160 28.30 -28.54 29.18
CA GLY A 160 28.33 -30.00 29.22
C GLY A 160 28.12 -30.58 30.61
N PHE A 161 27.79 -29.76 31.62
CA PHE A 161 27.51 -30.24 32.97
C PHE A 161 26.29 -31.16 32.94
N LEU A 162 26.53 -32.44 33.24
CA LEU A 162 25.53 -33.47 33.33
C LEU A 162 25.32 -33.82 34.80
N GLU A 163 24.06 -33.85 35.20
CA GLU A 163 23.65 -34.30 36.51
C GLU A 163 22.57 -35.35 36.35
N GLN A 164 22.72 -36.46 37.08
CA GLN A 164 21.82 -37.60 37.04
C GLN A 164 21.45 -38.01 38.45
N TRP A 165 20.25 -38.55 38.61
CA TRP A 165 19.75 -39.02 39.88
C TRP A 165 18.88 -40.27 39.69
N GLY A 166 18.71 -41.00 40.78
CA GLY A 166 17.85 -42.15 40.80
C GLY A 166 17.77 -42.78 42.18
N ASN A 167 17.17 -43.96 42.23
CA ASN A 167 17.14 -44.79 43.43
C ASN A 167 17.28 -46.27 43.09
N GLY A 168 17.70 -47.06 44.07
CA GLY A 168 17.71 -48.51 43.97
C GLY A 168 17.82 -49.18 45.33
N TYR A 169 17.52 -50.48 45.38
CA TYR A 169 17.62 -51.29 46.59
C TYR A 169 18.93 -52.07 46.60
N CYS A 170 19.60 -52.08 47.75
CA CYS A 170 20.76 -52.91 48.03
C CYS A 170 20.45 -53.84 49.22
N PRO A 171 20.69 -55.17 49.10
CA PRO A 171 20.49 -56.11 50.21
C PRO A 171 21.37 -55.81 51.44
N PRO A 172 21.13 -56.46 52.59
CA PRO A 172 22.02 -56.40 53.74
C PRO A 172 23.44 -56.88 53.38
N ASP A 173 24.46 -56.21 53.93
CA ASP A 173 25.88 -56.54 53.80
C ASP A 173 26.31 -56.90 52.36
N ALA A 174 25.99 -56.01 51.41
CA ALA A 174 26.11 -56.30 49.99
C ALA A 174 26.44 -55.08 49.12
N THR A 175 26.86 -55.39 47.89
CA THR A 175 26.97 -54.45 46.78
C THR A 175 26.12 -54.96 45.62
N THR A 176 25.40 -54.07 44.92
CA THR A 176 24.58 -54.46 43.76
C THR A 176 25.44 -54.85 42.56
N ALA A 177 24.84 -55.51 41.57
CA ALA A 177 25.42 -55.55 40.23
C ALA A 177 25.60 -54.13 39.65
N ALA A 178 26.44 -53.99 38.63
CA ALA A 178 26.63 -52.73 37.91
C ALA A 178 25.30 -52.23 37.32
N ILE A 179 24.97 -50.96 37.59
CA ILE A 179 23.76 -50.30 37.10
C ILE A 179 24.17 -49.21 36.10
N ASN A 180 23.51 -49.14 34.96
CA ASN A 180 23.78 -48.11 33.97
C ASN A 180 23.24 -46.75 34.42
N PHE A 181 24.02 -45.70 34.20
CA PHE A 181 23.47 -44.35 34.24
C PHE A 181 22.42 -44.16 33.13
N PRO A 182 21.35 -43.36 33.36
CA PRO A 182 20.37 -43.02 32.34
C PRO A 182 20.97 -42.45 31.05
N THR A 183 22.08 -41.74 31.16
CA THR A 183 22.90 -41.24 30.06
C THR A 183 24.38 -41.44 30.41
N PRO A 184 25.23 -41.96 29.50
CA PRO A 184 26.66 -42.04 29.77
C PRO A 184 27.27 -40.68 30.12
N PHE A 185 28.21 -40.65 31.07
CA PHE A 185 29.15 -39.55 31.22
C PHE A 185 30.33 -39.72 30.26
N ALA A 186 30.99 -38.62 29.89
CA ALA A 186 32.36 -38.64 29.38
C ALA A 186 33.35 -38.76 30.55
N GLU A 187 33.04 -38.11 31.67
CA GLU A 187 33.83 -38.11 32.89
C GLU A 187 32.90 -37.92 34.09
N VAL A 188 33.08 -38.71 35.15
CA VAL A 188 32.31 -38.59 36.38
C VAL A 188 33.14 -37.83 37.40
N TYR A 189 32.62 -36.72 37.91
CA TYR A 189 33.29 -35.91 38.93
C TYR A 189 32.90 -36.32 40.34
N ASN A 190 31.64 -36.72 40.54
CA ASN A 190 31.17 -37.18 41.82
C ASN A 190 29.97 -38.12 41.63
N CYS A 191 29.89 -39.15 42.48
CA CYS A 191 28.74 -40.05 42.57
C CYS A 191 28.60 -40.46 44.03
N PHE A 192 27.44 -40.20 44.60
CA PHE A 192 27.12 -40.50 45.98
C PHE A 192 25.68 -40.94 46.10
N GLY A 193 25.35 -41.57 47.22
CA GLY A 193 23.98 -41.95 47.53
C GLY A 193 23.72 -41.90 49.02
N ASN A 194 22.46 -41.68 49.36
CA ASN A 194 21.98 -41.63 50.73
C ASN A 194 20.93 -42.70 50.90
N LYS A 195 21.07 -43.49 51.96
CA LYS A 195 20.01 -44.37 52.44
C LYS A 195 18.78 -43.55 52.82
N VAL A 196 17.61 -43.99 52.38
CA VAL A 196 16.32 -43.34 52.69
C VAL A 196 15.35 -44.26 53.44
N THR A 197 15.74 -45.52 53.69
CA THR A 197 14.95 -46.49 54.44
C THR A 197 15.54 -46.64 55.85
N PRO A 198 14.90 -46.09 56.91
CA PRO A 198 15.43 -46.18 58.26
C PRO A 198 15.30 -47.60 58.84
N ASN A 199 16.18 -47.97 59.77
CA ASN A 199 16.09 -49.19 60.57
C ASN A 199 16.73 -49.05 61.95
N SER A 200 16.63 -50.10 62.78
CA SER A 200 17.09 -50.10 64.17
C SER A 200 18.60 -50.21 64.36
N GLN A 201 19.38 -50.36 63.29
CA GLN A 201 20.85 -50.36 63.29
C GLN A 201 21.45 -49.02 62.82
N ASP A 202 20.63 -48.02 62.48
CA ASP A 202 21.11 -46.70 62.06
C ASP A 202 21.83 -45.98 63.22
N GLY A 203 23.17 -45.97 63.21
CA GLY A 203 24.01 -45.30 64.22
C GLY A 203 25.20 -46.12 64.73
N ASP A 204 25.33 -47.37 64.30
CA ASP A 204 26.43 -48.28 64.67
C ASP A 204 27.68 -48.16 63.77
N GLY A 205 27.70 -47.21 62.84
CA GLY A 205 28.81 -46.97 61.91
C GLY A 205 28.63 -47.63 60.53
N ASN A 206 27.50 -48.28 60.26
CA ASN A 206 27.22 -48.86 58.94
C ASN A 206 27.05 -47.79 57.86
N ALA A 207 27.68 -47.99 56.69
CA ALA A 207 27.59 -47.10 55.55
C ALA A 207 26.68 -47.68 54.45
N ALA A 208 25.98 -46.80 53.74
CA ALA A 208 25.25 -47.16 52.53
C ALA A 208 25.29 -45.98 51.56
N GLY A 209 25.49 -46.26 50.27
CA GLY A 209 25.65 -45.22 49.29
C GLY A 209 25.76 -45.73 47.86
N ALA A 210 26.20 -44.84 46.98
CA ALA A 210 26.45 -45.14 45.58
C ALA A 210 27.87 -44.70 45.22
N LEU A 211 28.51 -45.43 44.30
CA LEU A 211 29.80 -45.06 43.75
C LEU A 211 29.80 -45.34 42.25
N ALA A 212 30.41 -44.43 41.48
CA ALA A 212 30.63 -44.64 40.05
C ALA A 212 31.79 -45.62 39.86
N ILE A 213 31.57 -46.65 39.03
CA ILE A 213 32.60 -47.64 38.69
C ILE A 213 33.14 -47.44 37.28
N SER A 214 32.41 -46.70 36.44
CA SER A 214 32.85 -46.27 35.12
C SER A 214 32.07 -45.02 34.70
N ALA A 215 32.39 -44.48 33.53
CA ALA A 215 31.65 -43.37 32.94
C ALA A 215 30.20 -43.75 32.55
N THR A 216 29.89 -45.04 32.47
CA THR A 216 28.56 -45.55 32.07
C THR A 216 27.80 -46.20 33.22
N GLN A 217 28.47 -46.54 34.32
CA GLN A 217 27.91 -47.39 35.36
C GLN A 217 28.27 -46.96 36.78
N TYR A 218 27.36 -47.25 37.71
CA TYR A 218 27.53 -47.12 39.15
C TYR A 218 27.09 -48.40 39.87
N GLN A 219 27.43 -48.49 41.15
CA GLN A 219 26.94 -49.53 42.05
C GLN A 219 26.40 -48.89 43.32
N LEU A 220 25.47 -49.60 43.97
CA LEU A 220 25.01 -49.29 45.31
C LEU A 220 25.66 -50.26 46.29
N PHE A 221 26.02 -49.77 47.47
CA PHE A 221 26.57 -50.58 48.56
C PHE A 221 25.80 -50.33 49.85
N ASN A 222 25.73 -51.35 50.71
CA ASN A 222 25.10 -51.30 52.02
C ASN A 222 25.79 -52.26 52.98
N ASP A 223 26.46 -51.70 53.98
CA ASP A 223 27.18 -52.45 55.02
C ASP A 223 26.27 -52.76 56.23
N THR A 224 24.96 -52.42 56.16
CA THR A 224 24.02 -52.79 57.22
C THR A 224 23.79 -54.30 57.22
N VAL A 225 24.17 -54.98 58.30
CA VAL A 225 24.19 -56.46 58.36
C VAL A 225 22.82 -57.12 58.26
N ALA A 226 21.80 -56.56 58.93
CA ALA A 226 20.50 -57.24 59.06
C ALA A 226 19.40 -56.66 58.16
N TYR A 227 19.64 -55.52 57.49
CA TYR A 227 18.60 -54.79 56.78
C TYR A 227 19.09 -54.29 55.42
N GLY A 228 18.25 -54.46 54.40
CA GLY A 228 18.48 -53.83 53.11
C GLY A 228 18.21 -52.33 53.15
N ALA A 229 18.78 -51.60 52.19
CA ALA A 229 18.67 -50.16 52.09
C ALA A 229 18.17 -49.75 50.70
N THR A 230 17.16 -48.86 50.65
CA THR A 230 16.91 -48.08 49.45
C THR A 230 17.82 -46.87 49.48
N ILE A 231 18.59 -46.68 48.41
CA ILE A 231 19.58 -45.62 48.28
C ILE A 231 19.13 -44.69 47.16
N HIS A 232 18.93 -43.42 47.49
CA HIS A 232 18.76 -42.36 46.51
C HIS A 232 20.13 -41.81 46.15
N TRP A 233 20.49 -41.87 44.87
CA TRP A 233 21.81 -41.50 44.39
C TRP A 233 21.76 -40.28 43.48
N ARG A 234 22.90 -39.59 43.44
CA ARG A 234 23.15 -38.44 42.58
C ARG A 234 24.56 -38.53 42.03
N ALA A 235 24.71 -38.29 40.74
CA ALA A 235 25.99 -38.24 40.06
C ALA A 235 26.10 -36.97 39.21
N ILE A 236 27.29 -36.37 39.21
CA ILE A 236 27.62 -35.21 38.38
C ILE A 236 28.89 -35.45 37.59
N GLY A 237 28.96 -34.87 36.41
CA GLY A 237 30.06 -35.09 35.48
C GLY A 237 29.91 -34.28 34.20
N ARG A 238 30.71 -34.61 33.20
CA ARG A 238 30.62 -34.03 31.85
C ARG A 238 29.89 -35.00 30.91
N ALA A 239 28.95 -34.50 30.12
CA ALA A 239 28.30 -35.28 29.06
C ALA A 239 29.25 -35.55 27.87
N PRO A 240 29.06 -36.66 27.14
CA PRO A 240 29.74 -36.89 25.87
C PRO A 240 29.46 -35.78 24.85
N GLY A 241 30.50 -35.35 24.13
CA GLY A 241 30.40 -34.32 23.09
C GLY A 241 30.52 -32.87 23.58
N TYR A 242 30.94 -32.68 24.84
CA TYR A 242 31.25 -31.39 25.46
C TYR A 242 32.69 -31.35 25.97
#